data_AF-A0A166F8U5-F1
#
_entry.id   AF-A0A166F8U5-F1
#
_cell.length_a   1.000
_cell.length_b   1.000
_cell.length_c   1.000
_cell.angle_alpha   90.00
_cell.angle_beta   90.00
_cell.angle_gamma   90.00
#
_symmetry.space_group_name_H-M   'P 1'
#
loop_
_entity.id
_entity.type
_entity.pdbx_description
1 polymer ?
#
loop_
_entity_poly.entity_id
_entity_poly.type
_entity_poly.pdbx_seq_one_letter_code
_entity_poly.pdbx_strand_id
1 'polypeptide(L)'
;MYGTSAGNTFATRRLECPLYRFSHLVHTLELCTQNHHATLWKSFETHAPRGLFSSDRSLVRLGEWEHTGLRKQRGDAEIHFFVRTALVMVWLRRAPVYVTKLTQASITRVKTAFTNVPPPCSRSGTIRPRSTHLQSPLPLKLRSDLVFCLELRALATYSAASTQHQLNINSSSTTMSAKIVALAGNAFITTAPAGAGESIDNPDGLANWNNASTISSTYFRMASAGSVTVGLNAYLAGSTHSSVRVTIHGTAFMVQLAGTTAKTYPVGTVNVAAPGYVKVDMQGLTKDGGYFGDVSGLSVTTTSALEYANDPANYYWSRRGPSVHMGYTVPANSEYFYNEVTVPAGQDVVGSYFMVAGFSAGYSGIQVTETDRRVLFSVWDADDGQKTTLVSKGAGVVTNPFGGEGTGGQAYLVFNWVAGSTYKFITRIRPDGSGSTLYSAWFFAPESNSWRYIATWKRPSTNTYQSGVHSFLENFLDTRGYTGRRVQYGNQWVRNVNGTWSELTAGHFTGDATATNAQRKDYAGGLENGRFYLRNGGFFADYVPLNQNFNRPATGQQPTVNVDTLPTQ
;
A
#
# COMPACT_ATOMS: atom_id res chain seq x y z
N MET A 1 -48.67 2.27 55.52
CA MET A 1 -49.58 1.58 54.56
C MET A 1 -48.68 0.63 53.77
N TYR A 2 -48.63 -0.67 54.07
CA TYR A 2 -49.53 -1.70 53.49
C TYR A 2 -49.64 -1.55 51.96
N GLY A 3 -49.23 -2.48 51.09
CA GLY A 3 -48.53 -3.77 51.26
C GLY A 3 -49.03 -4.83 50.26
N THR A 4 -48.15 -5.75 49.81
CA THR A 4 -48.44 -7.08 49.21
C THR A 4 -49.27 -7.18 47.90
N SER A 5 -49.21 -8.23 47.06
CA SER A 5 -48.15 -9.23 46.71
C SER A 5 -48.63 -10.21 45.63
N ALA A 6 -47.71 -10.73 44.78
CA ALA A 6 -47.76 -12.03 44.07
C ALA A 6 -48.90 -12.29 43.05
N GLY A 7 -48.78 -13.18 42.05
CA GLY A 7 -47.72 -14.10 41.59
C GLY A 7 -48.29 -14.94 40.39
N ASN A 8 -47.75 -16.06 39.89
CA ASN A 8 -46.46 -16.75 40.03
C ASN A 8 -46.45 -17.94 39.01
N THR A 9 -45.33 -18.28 38.35
CA THR A 9 -45.09 -19.65 37.83
C THR A 9 -43.60 -19.96 37.50
N PHE A 10 -43.01 -20.84 38.33
CA PHE A 10 -41.87 -21.77 38.17
C PHE A 10 -40.97 -21.72 36.90
N ALA A 11 -39.63 -21.64 36.96
CA ALA A 11 -38.59 -22.47 37.63
C ALA A 11 -38.44 -23.89 37.01
N THR A 12 -37.25 -24.47 36.76
CA THR A 12 -35.99 -24.49 37.56
C THR A 12 -34.68 -24.59 36.73
N ARG A 13 -33.52 -24.37 37.39
CA ARG A 13 -32.14 -24.48 36.85
C ARG A 13 -31.50 -25.86 37.10
N ARG A 14 -30.38 -26.16 36.43
CA ARG A 14 -29.23 -26.87 37.02
C ARG A 14 -27.90 -26.16 36.73
N LEU A 15 -26.95 -26.33 37.65
CA LEU A 15 -25.57 -25.85 37.59
C LEU A 15 -24.64 -27.00 37.17
N GLU A 16 -23.43 -26.68 36.66
CA GLU A 16 -22.18 -27.28 37.18
C GLU A 16 -20.92 -26.53 36.71
N CYS A 17 -19.80 -26.77 37.39
CA CYS A 17 -18.53 -26.03 37.29
C CYS A 17 -17.41 -26.84 36.61
N PRO A 18 -16.25 -26.22 36.26
CA PRO A 18 -15.31 -26.79 35.29
C PRO A 18 -14.27 -27.76 35.89
N LEU A 19 -13.74 -28.65 35.04
CA LEU A 19 -12.63 -29.55 35.35
C LEU A 19 -11.52 -29.48 34.29
N TYR A 20 -10.28 -29.35 34.77
CA TYR A 20 -9.03 -29.54 34.03
C TYR A 20 -8.77 -31.03 33.74
N ARG A 21 -8.08 -31.36 32.63
CA ARG A 21 -7.04 -32.42 32.60
C ARG A 21 -6.14 -32.37 31.34
N PHE A 22 -5.00 -33.05 31.46
CA PHE A 22 -3.86 -33.07 30.53
C PHE A 22 -3.84 -34.30 29.59
N SER A 23 -3.02 -34.20 28.54
CA SER A 23 -2.25 -35.26 27.84
C SER A 23 -2.96 -36.47 27.19
N HIS A 24 -2.70 -36.70 25.89
CA HIS A 24 -1.64 -37.64 25.47
C HIS A 24 -1.24 -37.51 23.97
N LEU A 25 -0.25 -38.30 23.54
CA LEU A 25 0.53 -38.18 22.30
C LEU A 25 0.59 -39.55 21.58
N VAL A 26 0.72 -39.54 20.23
CA VAL A 26 1.14 -40.67 19.35
C VAL A 26 0.20 -41.90 19.20
N HIS A 27 -0.31 -42.11 17.98
CA HIS A 27 0.11 -43.28 17.18
C HIS A 27 -0.15 -43.10 15.67
N THR A 28 0.85 -43.51 14.89
CA THR A 28 0.83 -43.66 13.43
C THR A 28 0.21 -45.00 13.03
N LEU A 29 -0.41 -45.09 11.86
CA LEU A 29 -0.41 -46.34 11.08
C LEU A 29 -0.51 -46.05 9.58
N GLU A 30 0.31 -46.76 8.80
CA GLU A 30 0.28 -46.77 7.34
C GLU A 30 -0.82 -47.72 6.81
N LEU A 31 -1.26 -47.49 5.56
CA LEU A 31 -1.37 -48.49 4.48
C LEU A 31 -2.42 -48.03 3.44
N CYS A 32 -2.00 -47.79 2.19
CA CYS A 32 -2.14 -48.78 1.10
C CYS A 32 -1.74 -48.16 -0.25
N THR A 33 -0.96 -48.88 -1.05
CA THR A 33 -0.59 -48.50 -2.43
C THR A 33 -1.08 -49.57 -3.40
N GLN A 34 -1.43 -49.16 -4.64
CA GLN A 34 -1.49 -49.89 -5.93
C GLN A 34 -2.39 -49.05 -6.90
N ASN A 35 -2.18 -48.97 -8.22
CA ASN A 35 -1.28 -49.68 -9.12
C ASN A 35 -1.09 -48.94 -10.48
N HIS A 36 -0.05 -49.37 -11.25
CA HIS A 36 0.17 -49.23 -12.72
C HIS A 36 0.70 -47.89 -13.29
N HIS A 37 1.64 -47.82 -14.26
CA HIS A 37 2.25 -48.79 -15.19
C HIS A 37 3.78 -48.56 -15.40
N ALA A 38 4.49 -49.49 -16.07
CA ALA A 38 5.97 -49.56 -16.17
C ALA A 38 6.59 -48.83 -17.39
N THR A 39 7.94 -48.67 -17.44
CA THR A 39 8.84 -49.20 -18.51
C THR A 39 10.37 -49.00 -18.21
N LEU A 40 11.09 -50.13 -18.20
CA LEU A 40 12.53 -50.45 -18.44
C LEU A 40 13.63 -49.35 -18.61
N TRP A 41 14.75 -49.50 -17.87
CA TRP A 41 16.05 -49.95 -18.45
C TRP A 41 17.03 -50.54 -17.40
N LYS A 42 17.87 -51.49 -17.82
CA LYS A 42 19.05 -52.14 -17.15
C LYS A 42 20.27 -51.19 -17.08
N SER A 43 21.41 -51.40 -16.40
CA SER A 43 22.01 -52.40 -15.48
C SER A 43 23.38 -51.85 -14.98
N PHE A 44 23.84 -52.19 -13.76
CA PHE A 44 25.19 -52.76 -13.44
C PHE A 44 25.55 -52.62 -11.93
N GLU A 45 25.63 -53.77 -11.26
CA GLU A 45 26.69 -54.29 -10.36
C GLU A 45 27.88 -53.38 -9.94
N THR A 46 28.52 -53.50 -8.77
CA THR A 46 28.49 -54.49 -7.66
C THR A 46 29.20 -53.95 -6.37
N HIS A 47 29.22 -54.78 -5.31
CA HIS A 47 30.17 -54.81 -4.17
C HIS A 47 29.85 -54.00 -2.89
N ALA A 48 29.22 -54.71 -1.96
CA ALA A 48 29.29 -54.54 -0.49
C ALA A 48 30.63 -55.16 0.05
N PRO A 49 30.91 -55.38 1.38
CA PRO A 49 29.99 -55.38 2.53
C PRO A 49 30.51 -54.98 3.95
N ARG A 50 29.58 -54.87 4.92
CA ARG A 50 29.68 -55.13 6.39
C ARG A 50 30.71 -54.31 7.20
N GLY A 51 30.52 -54.00 8.49
CA GLY A 51 29.45 -54.17 9.49
C GLY A 51 29.84 -53.25 10.68
N LEU A 52 29.35 -53.28 11.93
CA LEU A 52 28.37 -54.04 12.71
C LEU A 52 28.54 -53.45 14.15
N PHE A 53 27.49 -52.91 14.78
CA PHE A 53 27.29 -52.76 16.26
C PHE A 53 28.39 -52.01 17.11
N SER A 54 28.14 -51.39 18.27
CA SER A 54 26.96 -50.97 19.06
C SER A 54 27.42 -50.01 20.19
N SER A 55 26.46 -49.42 20.96
CA SER A 55 26.53 -49.12 22.44
C SER A 55 27.78 -48.45 23.07
N ASP A 56 27.71 -47.56 24.07
CA ASP A 56 26.68 -46.78 24.78
C ASP A 56 27.43 -45.76 25.69
N ARG A 57 26.74 -44.79 26.33
CA ARG A 57 27.12 -43.94 27.51
C ARG A 57 28.60 -43.86 27.96
N SER A 58 29.15 -42.67 28.27
CA SER A 58 28.81 -41.96 29.53
C SER A 58 29.63 -40.66 29.73
N LEU A 59 29.20 -39.83 30.71
CA LEU A 59 29.82 -38.56 31.12
C LEU A 59 31.10 -38.72 31.95
N VAL A 60 32.01 -37.73 31.87
CA VAL A 60 32.93 -37.35 32.96
C VAL A 60 33.02 -35.81 33.07
N ARG A 61 32.87 -35.28 34.28
CA ARG A 61 33.35 -33.94 34.70
C ARG A 61 34.71 -34.09 35.38
N LEU A 62 35.53 -33.03 35.36
CA LEU A 62 36.51 -32.54 36.36
C LEU A 62 37.52 -31.64 35.61
N GLY A 63 38.13 -30.60 36.17
CA GLY A 63 38.01 -30.01 37.51
C GLY A 63 38.68 -28.61 37.54
N GLU A 64 38.57 -27.93 38.69
CA GLU A 64 39.16 -26.59 38.93
C GLU A 64 40.69 -26.65 39.09
N TRP A 65 41.38 -25.52 38.85
CA TRP A 65 42.59 -25.13 39.60
C TRP A 65 42.71 -23.60 39.65
N GLU A 66 42.99 -23.06 40.84
CA GLU A 66 43.40 -21.68 41.11
C GLU A 66 44.92 -21.51 40.78
N HIS A 67 45.65 -20.41 40.96
CA HIS A 67 45.47 -19.15 41.70
C HIS A 67 46.56 -18.14 41.25
N THR A 68 46.34 -16.83 41.40
CA THR A 68 47.37 -15.73 41.44
C THR A 68 48.23 -15.48 40.19
N GLY A 69 48.71 -14.26 39.89
CA GLY A 69 48.45 -12.93 40.46
C GLY A 69 49.59 -11.93 40.12
N LEU A 70 49.28 -10.62 40.07
CA LEU A 70 50.23 -9.47 40.05
C LEU A 70 51.10 -9.30 38.77
N ARG A 71 51.55 -8.10 38.32
CA ARG A 71 51.10 -6.68 38.42
C ARG A 71 52.02 -5.83 37.49
N LYS A 72 51.52 -4.72 36.88
CA LYS A 72 52.31 -3.59 36.28
C LYS A 72 53.19 -3.94 35.02
N GLN A 73 53.63 -3.02 34.14
CA GLN A 73 53.35 -1.58 33.85
C GLN A 73 53.87 -1.18 32.44
N ARG A 74 53.19 -0.22 31.78
CA ARG A 74 53.70 0.87 30.88
C ARG A 74 54.48 0.57 29.57
N GLY A 75 54.42 1.55 28.65
CA GLY A 75 55.13 1.64 27.36
C GLY A 75 54.17 1.46 26.18
N ASP A 76 53.48 2.49 25.69
CA ASP A 76 53.96 3.60 24.82
C ASP A 76 54.52 3.13 23.46
N ALA A 77 53.82 3.55 22.38
CA ALA A 77 54.30 4.14 21.11
C ALA A 77 55.55 3.54 20.40
N GLU A 78 55.62 3.39 19.07
CA GLU A 78 54.82 3.89 17.94
C GLU A 78 55.29 3.16 16.64
N ILE A 79 54.60 3.28 15.49
CA ILE A 79 55.18 3.34 14.11
C ILE A 79 55.97 2.08 13.59
N HIS A 80 55.73 1.44 12.42
CA HIS A 80 55.05 1.83 11.17
C HIS A 80 54.89 0.65 10.15
N PHE A 81 54.18 0.91 9.04
CA PHE A 81 54.20 0.25 7.70
C PHE A 81 53.56 -1.16 7.46
N PHE A 82 52.39 -1.12 6.78
CA PHE A 82 51.99 -1.85 5.54
C PHE A 82 52.81 -3.09 5.08
N VAL A 83 52.21 -4.21 4.59
CA VAL A 83 51.36 -4.33 3.37
C VAL A 83 50.54 -5.65 3.36
N ARG A 84 49.23 -5.59 3.02
CA ARG A 84 48.30 -6.66 2.50
C ARG A 84 48.12 -7.95 3.35
N THR A 85 46.91 -8.49 3.51
CA THR A 85 45.95 -8.82 2.43
C THR A 85 44.51 -8.83 2.95
N ALA A 86 43.58 -8.24 2.20
CA ALA A 86 42.13 -8.36 2.45
C ALA A 86 41.40 -8.73 1.15
N LEU A 87 40.62 -9.81 1.21
CA LEU A 87 39.72 -10.22 0.13
C LEU A 87 38.51 -9.29 0.08
N VAL A 88 38.18 -8.78 -1.10
CA VAL A 88 36.88 -8.15 -1.38
C VAL A 88 36.23 -8.91 -2.53
N MET A 89 35.12 -9.61 -2.25
CA MET A 89 34.27 -10.16 -3.31
C MET A 89 33.23 -9.12 -3.73
N VAL A 90 33.39 -8.60 -4.95
CA VAL A 90 32.34 -7.88 -5.68
C VAL A 90 31.73 -8.84 -6.70
N TRP A 91 30.41 -9.00 -6.69
CA TRP A 91 29.69 -9.71 -7.74
C TRP A 91 29.30 -8.75 -8.87
N LEU A 92 29.85 -8.98 -10.07
CA LEU A 92 29.46 -8.32 -11.31
C LEU A 92 29.05 -9.37 -12.34
N ARG A 93 27.83 -9.26 -12.87
CA ARG A 93 27.42 -9.98 -14.09
C ARG A 93 26.91 -9.01 -15.15
N ARG A 94 27.83 -8.72 -16.09
CA ARG A 94 27.71 -8.87 -17.54
C ARG A 94 26.43 -8.34 -18.23
N ALA A 95 26.63 -7.30 -19.04
CA ALA A 95 25.86 -7.04 -20.26
C ALA A 95 26.75 -7.29 -21.49
N PRO A 96 26.23 -7.81 -22.63
CA PRO A 96 26.99 -7.95 -23.86
C PRO A 96 26.97 -6.67 -24.70
N VAL A 97 28.07 -6.42 -25.42
CA VAL A 97 28.26 -5.29 -26.33
C VAL A 97 27.72 -5.63 -27.72
N TYR A 98 27.01 -4.68 -28.35
CA TYR A 98 26.90 -4.58 -29.80
C TYR A 98 27.30 -3.18 -30.25
N VAL A 99 28.18 -3.10 -31.25
CA VAL A 99 28.61 -1.86 -31.90
C VAL A 99 28.43 -2.01 -33.40
N THR A 100 27.64 -1.14 -34.03
CA THR A 100 28.00 -0.60 -35.35
C THR A 100 27.23 0.69 -35.71
N LYS A 101 28.02 1.74 -35.98
CA LYS A 101 27.81 2.85 -36.92
C LYS A 101 26.38 3.40 -37.17
N LEU A 102 26.18 4.67 -36.81
CA LEU A 102 25.52 5.65 -37.68
C LEU A 102 26.28 6.99 -37.64
N THR A 103 26.00 7.87 -38.62
CA THR A 103 26.96 8.84 -39.19
C THR A 103 26.98 10.24 -38.56
N GLN A 104 28.07 10.98 -38.84
CA GLN A 104 28.24 12.40 -38.49
C GLN A 104 27.18 13.30 -39.15
N ALA A 105 26.69 14.27 -38.38
CA ALA A 105 26.32 15.61 -38.87
C ALA A 105 26.56 16.64 -37.76
N SER A 106 27.22 17.74 -38.10
CA SER A 106 27.63 18.81 -37.17
C SER A 106 26.53 19.86 -37.00
N ILE A 107 26.53 20.62 -35.88
CA ILE A 107 26.55 22.11 -35.84
C ILE A 107 26.37 22.67 -34.39
N THR A 108 27.42 23.38 -33.96
CA THR A 108 27.50 24.63 -33.18
C THR A 108 26.82 24.84 -31.80
N ARG A 109 27.63 25.40 -30.89
CA ARG A 109 27.30 25.88 -29.53
C ARG A 109 26.41 27.13 -29.52
N VAL A 110 25.61 27.30 -28.46
CA VAL A 110 25.56 28.58 -27.70
C VAL A 110 25.56 28.28 -26.19
N LYS A 111 26.41 28.99 -25.43
CA LYS A 111 26.30 29.13 -23.97
C LYS A 111 25.89 30.56 -23.67
N THR A 112 24.91 30.78 -22.79
CA THR A 112 24.97 31.91 -21.86
C THR A 112 24.12 31.61 -20.63
N ALA A 113 24.65 31.91 -19.44
CA ALA A 113 23.92 31.92 -18.19
C ALA A 113 23.66 33.38 -17.79
N PHE A 114 22.61 33.63 -17.02
CA PHE A 114 22.50 34.87 -16.24
C PHE A 114 22.02 34.57 -14.83
N THR A 115 22.60 35.32 -13.89
CA THR A 115 22.43 35.20 -12.44
C THR A 115 21.96 36.52 -11.84
N ASN A 116 21.35 36.40 -10.66
CA ASN A 116 21.24 37.40 -9.58
C ASN A 116 20.19 38.54 -9.64
N VAL A 117 19.63 38.74 -8.45
CA VAL A 117 18.58 39.64 -7.95
C VAL A 117 19.03 40.02 -6.53
N PRO A 118 19.06 41.29 -6.09
CA PRO A 118 17.92 41.82 -5.33
C PRO A 118 17.49 43.29 -5.67
N PRO A 119 17.47 44.34 -4.81
CA PRO A 119 16.16 44.96 -4.48
C PRO A 119 16.16 46.53 -4.44
N PRO A 120 15.27 47.23 -3.70
CA PRO A 120 14.10 47.88 -4.30
C PRO A 120 13.97 49.38 -3.97
N CYS A 121 12.87 50.03 -4.40
CA CYS A 121 12.46 51.31 -3.81
C CYS A 121 10.93 51.45 -3.65
N SER A 122 10.53 52.34 -2.75
CA SER A 122 9.22 52.37 -2.07
C SER A 122 8.33 53.55 -2.49
N ARG A 123 7.02 53.43 -2.14
CA ARG A 123 5.98 54.47 -1.84
C ARG A 123 4.66 54.16 -2.57
N SER A 124 3.60 53.76 -1.87
CA SER A 124 2.69 54.52 -0.99
C SER A 124 1.74 55.47 -1.73
N GLY A 125 0.44 55.15 -1.73
CA GLY A 125 -0.64 55.99 -2.26
C GLY A 125 -1.99 55.33 -1.99
N THR A 126 -2.96 56.08 -1.48
CA THR A 126 -4.14 55.54 -0.76
C THR A 126 -5.45 56.18 -1.28
N ILE A 127 -6.59 55.55 -0.95
CA ILE A 127 -7.97 56.13 -0.90
C ILE A 127 -8.90 55.93 -2.13
N ARG A 128 -9.67 54.83 -2.04
CA ARG A 128 -11.17 54.71 -2.09
C ARG A 128 -11.98 54.99 -3.38
N PRO A 129 -13.22 54.42 -3.46
CA PRO A 129 -13.90 54.17 -4.74
C PRO A 129 -15.18 54.99 -4.96
N ARG A 130 -15.80 54.85 -6.15
CA ARG A 130 -17.25 55.03 -6.33
C ARG A 130 -17.85 53.98 -7.26
N SER A 131 -19.07 53.59 -6.92
CA SER A 131 -19.98 52.73 -7.65
C SER A 131 -20.70 53.50 -8.77
N THR A 132 -21.20 52.80 -9.80
CA THR A 132 -22.63 52.44 -9.93
C THR A 132 -22.90 51.63 -11.22
N HIS A 133 -24.00 50.85 -11.13
CA HIS A 133 -24.84 50.19 -12.16
C HIS A 133 -24.69 50.60 -13.65
N LEU A 134 -25.12 49.81 -14.66
CA LEU A 134 -26.46 49.20 -14.78
C LEU A 134 -26.51 48.15 -15.92
N GLN A 135 -27.31 47.08 -15.72
CA GLN A 135 -28.13 46.30 -16.68
C GLN A 135 -27.58 45.69 -18.00
N SER A 136 -28.18 44.54 -18.34
CA SER A 136 -28.08 43.71 -19.55
C SER A 136 -29.36 43.89 -20.44
N PRO A 137 -29.76 43.03 -21.41
CA PRO A 137 -29.08 41.99 -22.23
C PRO A 137 -29.43 41.95 -23.76
N LEU A 138 -28.61 41.28 -24.59
CA LEU A 138 -28.98 40.52 -25.85
C LEU A 138 -29.70 41.29 -27.02
N PRO A 139 -30.16 40.68 -28.16
CA PRO A 139 -29.76 39.46 -28.93
C PRO A 139 -29.61 39.70 -30.49
N LEU A 140 -29.54 38.59 -31.29
CA LEU A 140 -29.70 38.44 -32.77
C LEU A 140 -28.44 38.77 -33.65
N LYS A 141 -28.22 38.19 -34.86
CA LYS A 141 -29.08 37.41 -35.78
C LYS A 141 -28.31 36.44 -36.72
N LEU A 142 -29.09 35.57 -37.37
CA LEU A 142 -28.86 34.64 -38.50
C LEU A 142 -28.14 35.30 -39.75
N ARG A 143 -27.68 34.64 -40.84
CA ARG A 143 -27.99 33.34 -41.52
C ARG A 143 -27.02 33.03 -42.71
N SER A 144 -27.02 31.78 -43.20
CA SER A 144 -26.88 31.29 -44.61
C SER A 144 -25.69 31.61 -45.54
N ASP A 145 -25.02 30.53 -45.98
CA ASP A 145 -24.74 30.06 -47.38
C ASP A 145 -24.78 31.04 -48.58
N LEU A 146 -23.73 31.05 -49.44
CA LEU A 146 -23.69 30.26 -50.70
C LEU A 146 -22.33 30.33 -51.44
N VAL A 147 -22.14 29.39 -52.39
CA VAL A 147 -20.99 29.10 -53.25
C VAL A 147 -20.73 30.18 -54.33
N PHE A 148 -19.46 30.34 -54.73
CA PHE A 148 -19.10 30.72 -56.11
C PHE A 148 -17.88 29.93 -56.62
N CYS A 149 -18.00 29.38 -57.83
CA CYS A 149 -16.92 28.69 -58.55
C CYS A 149 -16.24 29.64 -59.54
N LEU A 150 -14.98 29.36 -59.89
CA LEU A 150 -14.38 29.87 -61.11
C LEU A 150 -13.58 28.75 -61.81
N GLU A 151 -13.92 28.45 -63.05
CA GLU A 151 -13.18 27.51 -63.91
C GLU A 151 -11.89 28.18 -64.44
N LEU A 152 -10.88 27.36 -64.74
CA LEU A 152 -10.02 27.63 -65.89
C LEU A 152 -9.76 26.32 -66.64
N ARG A 153 -10.16 26.27 -67.93
CA ARG A 153 -9.85 25.18 -68.85
C ARG A 153 -8.72 25.61 -69.79
N ALA A 154 -7.77 24.71 -70.03
CA ALA A 154 -6.91 24.75 -71.21
C ALA A 154 -6.84 23.34 -71.81
N LEU A 155 -7.07 23.23 -73.11
CA LEU A 155 -7.13 21.97 -73.85
C LEU A 155 -5.75 21.60 -74.42
N ALA A 156 -5.39 20.32 -74.33
CA ALA A 156 -4.52 19.65 -75.29
C ALA A 156 -4.90 18.17 -75.38
N THR A 157 -5.25 17.70 -76.58
CA THR A 157 -5.63 16.31 -76.85
C THR A 157 -4.41 15.46 -77.16
N TYR A 158 -4.24 14.33 -76.48
CA TYR A 158 -3.46 13.19 -76.99
C TYR A 158 -4.09 11.86 -76.58
N SER A 159 -3.94 10.85 -77.43
CA SER A 159 -4.72 9.61 -77.42
C SER A 159 -4.14 8.49 -76.54
N ALA A 160 -5.04 7.81 -75.82
CA ALA A 160 -4.99 6.38 -75.46
C ALA A 160 -3.66 5.77 -74.97
N ALA A 161 -3.50 5.71 -73.64
CA ALA A 161 -2.98 4.52 -72.97
C ALA A 161 -3.60 4.43 -71.56
N SER A 162 -4.28 3.32 -71.25
CA SER A 162 -4.91 3.12 -69.94
C SER A 162 -3.88 2.69 -68.90
N THR A 163 -3.58 3.56 -67.94
CA THR A 163 -2.87 3.17 -66.71
C THR A 163 -3.64 3.70 -65.51
N GLN A 164 -4.47 2.85 -64.91
CA GLN A 164 -5.05 3.16 -63.61
C GLN A 164 -3.92 3.19 -62.58
N HIS A 165 -3.47 4.39 -62.21
CA HIS A 165 -2.63 4.55 -61.05
C HIS A 165 -3.52 4.42 -59.81
N GLN A 166 -3.75 3.18 -59.37
CA GLN A 166 -4.36 2.90 -58.08
C GLN A 166 -3.51 3.58 -57.01
N LEU A 167 -4.05 4.64 -56.41
CA LEU A 167 -3.57 5.17 -55.16
C LEU A 167 -3.81 4.08 -54.11
N ASN A 168 -2.80 3.23 -53.89
CA ASN A 168 -2.74 2.33 -52.76
C ASN A 168 -2.67 3.19 -51.49
N ILE A 169 -3.84 3.57 -50.99
CA ILE A 169 -4.02 3.93 -49.60
C ILE A 169 -3.77 2.64 -48.82
N ASN A 170 -2.50 2.38 -48.53
CA ASN A 170 -2.10 1.48 -47.46
C ASN A 170 -2.56 2.13 -46.16
N SER A 171 -3.86 2.01 -45.87
CA SER A 171 -4.39 2.10 -44.52
C SER A 171 -3.85 0.91 -43.75
N SER A 172 -2.58 1.01 -43.37
CA SER A 172 -1.92 0.14 -42.42
C SER A 172 -2.69 0.24 -41.11
N SER A 173 -3.72 -0.58 -40.94
CA SER A 173 -4.39 -0.76 -39.66
C SER A 173 -3.34 -1.37 -38.74
N THR A 174 -2.66 -0.53 -37.98
CA THR A 174 -1.77 -0.95 -36.90
C THR A 174 -2.64 -1.64 -35.87
N THR A 175 -2.78 -2.96 -36.00
CA THR A 175 -3.58 -3.80 -35.13
C THR A 175 -3.03 -3.65 -33.72
N MET A 176 -3.71 -2.86 -32.88
CA MET A 176 -3.19 -2.55 -31.56
C MET A 176 -3.12 -3.83 -30.74
N SER A 177 -1.90 -4.22 -30.37
CA SER A 177 -1.64 -5.42 -29.58
C SER A 177 -2.29 -5.27 -28.20
N ALA A 178 -3.05 -6.30 -27.80
CA ALA A 178 -3.72 -6.32 -26.51
C ALA A 178 -2.69 -6.32 -25.37
N LYS A 179 -2.97 -5.53 -24.33
CA LYS A 179 -2.25 -5.58 -23.06
C LYS A 179 -2.91 -6.59 -22.14
N ILE A 180 -2.11 -7.41 -21.46
CA ILE A 180 -2.61 -8.37 -20.48
C ILE A 180 -2.65 -7.70 -19.10
N VAL A 181 -3.85 -7.51 -18.57
CA VAL A 181 -4.07 -7.09 -17.18
C VAL A 181 -4.31 -8.36 -16.37
N ALA A 182 -3.29 -8.86 -15.67
CA ALA A 182 -3.37 -10.10 -14.92
C ALA A 182 -4.27 -9.95 -13.68
N LEU A 183 -5.19 -10.89 -13.46
CA LEU A 183 -6.11 -10.85 -12.31
C LEU A 183 -5.33 -10.95 -10.98
N ALA A 184 -4.26 -11.74 -10.95
CA ALA A 184 -3.38 -11.94 -9.79
C ALA A 184 -2.86 -10.64 -9.14
N GLY A 185 -2.72 -9.55 -9.91
CA GLY A 185 -2.31 -8.23 -9.39
C GLY A 185 -3.42 -7.17 -9.32
N ASN A 186 -4.54 -7.40 -10.03
CA ASN A 186 -5.51 -6.35 -10.35
C ASN A 186 -6.97 -6.70 -9.97
N ALA A 187 -7.22 -7.89 -9.42
CA ALA A 187 -8.55 -8.39 -9.11
C ALA A 187 -8.80 -8.69 -7.63
N PHE A 188 -10.08 -8.65 -7.27
CA PHE A 188 -10.56 -8.84 -5.90
C PHE A 188 -11.91 -9.54 -5.93
N ILE A 189 -12.16 -10.41 -4.96
CA ILE A 189 -13.52 -10.88 -4.66
C ILE A 189 -14.25 -9.74 -3.93
N THR A 190 -15.19 -9.08 -4.63
CA THR A 190 -15.90 -7.89 -4.13
C THR A 190 -17.30 -8.20 -3.63
N THR A 191 -17.83 -9.38 -3.96
CA THR A 191 -19.04 -9.95 -3.36
C THR A 191 -18.87 -11.45 -3.33
N ALA A 192 -19.18 -12.07 -2.19
CA ALA A 192 -19.20 -13.52 -2.02
C ALA A 192 -20.09 -13.88 -0.81
N PRO A 193 -20.77 -15.03 -0.81
CA PRO A 193 -21.44 -15.54 0.38
C PRO A 193 -20.43 -16.01 1.45
N ALA A 194 -20.88 -16.16 2.69
CA ALA A 194 -20.05 -16.70 3.76
C ALA A 194 -19.60 -18.15 3.43
N GLY A 195 -18.31 -18.44 3.60
CA GLY A 195 -17.73 -19.75 3.29
C GLY A 195 -17.49 -20.02 1.81
N ALA A 196 -17.62 -19.01 0.94
CA ALA A 196 -17.17 -19.07 -0.45
C ALA A 196 -15.67 -19.44 -0.55
N GLY A 197 -15.33 -20.30 -1.50
CA GLY A 197 -13.97 -20.85 -1.69
C GLY A 197 -13.15 -20.12 -2.74
N GLU A 198 -13.74 -19.13 -3.41
CA GLU A 198 -13.14 -18.38 -4.49
C GLU A 198 -11.93 -17.53 -4.07
N SER A 199 -10.87 -17.65 -4.85
CA SER A 199 -9.58 -17.02 -4.60
C SER A 199 -9.12 -16.15 -5.78
N ILE A 200 -8.22 -15.22 -5.50
CA ILE A 200 -7.41 -14.55 -6.52
C ILE A 200 -5.96 -14.93 -6.21
N ASP A 201 -5.47 -15.90 -6.95
CA ASP A 201 -4.18 -16.55 -6.73
C ASP A 201 -3.09 -15.93 -7.62
N ASN A 202 -1.83 -16.04 -7.18
CA ASN A 202 -0.66 -15.58 -7.93
C ASN A 202 0.16 -16.82 -8.35
N PRO A 203 0.32 -17.11 -9.66
CA PRO A 203 0.04 -16.25 -10.82
C PRO A 203 -1.34 -16.41 -11.46
N ASP A 204 -2.14 -17.40 -11.05
CA ASP A 204 -3.22 -17.96 -11.89
C ASP A 204 -4.50 -17.12 -11.98
N GLY A 205 -4.67 -16.11 -11.12
CA GLY A 205 -5.81 -15.19 -11.16
C GLY A 205 -7.04 -15.73 -10.43
N LEU A 206 -8.23 -15.56 -11.00
CA LEU A 206 -9.48 -16.05 -10.38
C LEU A 206 -9.58 -17.57 -10.52
N ALA A 207 -9.60 -18.26 -9.39
CA ALA A 207 -9.69 -19.71 -9.29
C ALA A 207 -10.80 -20.15 -8.32
N ASN A 208 -11.06 -21.47 -8.27
CA ASN A 208 -12.10 -22.10 -7.44
C ASN A 208 -13.53 -21.58 -7.68
N TRP A 209 -13.77 -20.88 -8.80
CA TRP A 209 -14.99 -20.12 -9.05
C TRP A 209 -16.21 -21.00 -9.29
N ASN A 210 -17.03 -21.20 -8.25
CA ASN A 210 -18.17 -22.12 -8.30
C ASN A 210 -19.52 -21.53 -7.86
N ASN A 211 -19.54 -20.34 -7.22
CA ASN A 211 -20.79 -19.73 -6.74
C ASN A 211 -21.27 -18.59 -7.65
N ALA A 212 -22.51 -18.69 -8.14
CA ALA A 212 -23.12 -17.66 -8.99
C ALA A 212 -23.35 -16.32 -8.27
N SER A 213 -23.30 -16.29 -6.94
CA SER A 213 -23.38 -15.08 -6.13
C SER A 213 -22.03 -14.36 -6.00
N THR A 214 -20.93 -15.01 -6.36
CA THR A 214 -19.59 -14.43 -6.29
C THR A 214 -19.34 -13.47 -7.45
N ILE A 215 -18.88 -12.26 -7.12
CA ILE A 215 -18.42 -11.25 -8.07
C ILE A 215 -16.93 -11.02 -7.85
N SER A 216 -16.15 -11.25 -8.91
CA SER A 216 -14.75 -10.84 -8.99
C SER A 216 -14.66 -9.55 -9.80
N SER A 217 -13.98 -8.53 -9.27
CA SER A 217 -13.79 -7.23 -9.93
C SER A 217 -12.33 -7.02 -10.26
N THR A 218 -12.02 -6.80 -11.54
CA THR A 218 -10.68 -6.43 -12.03
C THR A 218 -10.62 -4.95 -12.40
N TYR A 219 -9.50 -4.30 -12.14
CA TYR A 219 -9.34 -2.85 -12.33
C TYR A 219 -8.11 -2.52 -13.18
N PHE A 220 -8.25 -1.58 -14.11
CA PHE A 220 -7.14 -0.94 -14.82
C PHE A 220 -7.49 0.53 -15.10
N ARG A 221 -6.50 1.41 -15.21
CA ARG A 221 -6.72 2.84 -15.46
C ARG A 221 -6.45 3.20 -16.91
N MET A 222 -7.31 4.02 -17.51
CA MET A 222 -7.07 4.68 -18.80
C MET A 222 -6.62 6.12 -18.57
N ALA A 223 -5.54 6.53 -19.25
CA ALA A 223 -4.99 7.88 -19.16
C ALA A 223 -5.83 8.96 -19.87
N SER A 224 -6.74 8.54 -20.76
CA SER A 224 -7.61 9.41 -21.56
C SER A 224 -9.01 8.79 -21.70
N ALA A 225 -9.99 9.61 -22.09
CA ALA A 225 -11.22 9.09 -22.68
C ALA A 225 -10.92 8.27 -23.95
N GLY A 226 -11.81 7.35 -24.30
CA GLY A 226 -11.70 6.56 -25.52
C GLY A 226 -12.42 5.21 -25.47
N SER A 227 -12.39 4.49 -26.60
CA SER A 227 -12.90 3.12 -26.70
C SER A 227 -11.93 2.12 -26.07
N VAL A 228 -12.46 1.11 -25.38
CA VAL A 228 -11.71 -0.05 -24.87
C VAL A 228 -12.44 -1.35 -25.19
N THR A 229 -11.71 -2.28 -25.81
CA THR A 229 -12.16 -3.65 -26.08
C THR A 229 -11.53 -4.59 -25.06
N VAL A 230 -12.32 -5.50 -24.50
CA VAL A 230 -11.87 -6.49 -23.51
C VAL A 230 -12.12 -7.91 -24.03
N GLY A 231 -11.14 -8.78 -23.80
CA GLY A 231 -11.25 -10.24 -23.87
C GLY A 231 -10.92 -10.86 -22.51
N LEU A 232 -11.49 -12.03 -22.22
CA LEU A 232 -11.28 -12.79 -20.99
C LEU A 232 -10.30 -13.93 -21.28
N ASN A 233 -9.15 -13.97 -20.61
CA ASN A 233 -8.18 -15.06 -20.77
C ASN A 233 -8.51 -16.15 -19.75
N ALA A 234 -9.10 -17.25 -20.23
CA ALA A 234 -9.69 -18.25 -19.37
C ALA A 234 -9.58 -19.68 -19.92
N TYR A 235 -9.81 -20.66 -19.06
CA TYR A 235 -10.10 -22.05 -19.41
C TYR A 235 -11.10 -22.65 -18.41
N LEU A 236 -11.58 -23.87 -18.69
CA LEU A 236 -12.45 -24.60 -17.79
C LEU A 236 -11.71 -25.82 -17.22
N ALA A 237 -11.49 -25.84 -15.90
CA ALA A 237 -11.20 -27.05 -15.15
C ALA A 237 -12.50 -27.61 -14.54
N GLY A 238 -12.74 -28.92 -14.66
CA GLY A 238 -13.93 -29.56 -14.07
C GLY A 238 -15.28 -29.13 -14.67
N SER A 239 -15.29 -28.52 -15.85
CA SER A 239 -16.49 -28.19 -16.66
C SER A 239 -16.08 -28.15 -18.14
N THR A 240 -17.02 -28.29 -19.06
CA THR A 240 -16.78 -28.17 -20.51
C THR A 240 -17.45 -26.96 -21.14
N HIS A 241 -18.51 -26.44 -20.50
CA HIS A 241 -19.22 -25.22 -20.87
C HIS A 241 -19.66 -24.44 -19.62
N SER A 242 -19.53 -23.11 -19.69
CA SER A 242 -20.16 -22.21 -18.72
C SER A 242 -20.63 -20.94 -19.40
N SER A 243 -21.56 -20.24 -18.76
CA SER A 243 -21.91 -18.88 -19.12
C SER A 243 -21.63 -17.94 -17.95
N VAL A 244 -21.01 -16.81 -18.27
CA VAL A 244 -20.63 -15.78 -17.29
C VAL A 244 -21.10 -14.41 -17.78
N ARG A 245 -21.52 -13.56 -16.84
CA ARG A 245 -21.77 -12.14 -17.06
C ARG A 245 -20.49 -11.37 -16.80
N VAL A 246 -20.00 -10.66 -17.80
CA VAL A 246 -18.87 -9.72 -17.67
C VAL A 246 -19.39 -8.30 -17.84
N THR A 247 -19.20 -7.43 -16.85
CA THR A 247 -19.70 -6.05 -16.87
C THR A 247 -18.52 -5.08 -16.94
N ILE A 248 -18.30 -4.49 -18.11
CA ILE A 248 -17.22 -3.53 -18.37
C ILE A 248 -17.78 -2.13 -18.14
N HIS A 249 -17.31 -1.42 -17.11
CA HIS A 249 -17.70 -0.04 -16.81
C HIS A 249 -19.23 0.18 -16.80
N GLY A 250 -19.98 -0.75 -16.20
CA GLY A 250 -21.44 -0.73 -16.12
C GLY A 250 -22.19 -1.36 -17.31
N THR A 251 -21.52 -1.67 -18.43
CA THR A 251 -22.14 -2.34 -19.59
C THR A 251 -21.95 -3.85 -19.48
N ALA A 252 -23.04 -4.61 -19.43
CA ALA A 252 -23.01 -6.07 -19.25
C ALA A 252 -22.99 -6.85 -20.58
N PHE A 253 -22.16 -7.88 -20.63
CA PHE A 253 -21.99 -8.81 -21.74
C PHE A 253 -22.15 -10.25 -21.22
N MET A 254 -22.79 -11.11 -22.02
CA MET A 254 -22.89 -12.55 -21.73
C MET A 254 -21.81 -13.28 -22.53
N VAL A 255 -20.91 -13.98 -21.83
CA VAL A 255 -19.78 -14.68 -22.44
C VAL A 255 -19.97 -16.18 -22.23
N GLN A 256 -19.92 -16.94 -23.32
CA GLN A 256 -19.94 -18.40 -23.29
C GLN A 256 -18.50 -18.91 -23.27
N LEU A 257 -18.13 -19.65 -22.23
CA LEU A 257 -16.83 -20.30 -22.10
C LEU A 257 -16.99 -21.76 -22.51
N ALA A 258 -16.03 -22.28 -23.28
CA ALA A 258 -16.11 -23.63 -23.85
C ALA A 258 -14.72 -24.21 -24.14
N GLY A 259 -14.42 -25.35 -23.52
CA GLY A 259 -13.16 -26.07 -23.66
C GLY A 259 -12.15 -25.82 -22.54
N THR A 260 -11.24 -26.78 -22.38
CA THR A 260 -10.30 -26.91 -21.25
C THR A 260 -8.92 -26.27 -21.50
N THR A 261 -8.65 -25.78 -22.72
CA THR A 261 -7.40 -25.11 -23.08
C THR A 261 -7.51 -23.60 -22.90
N ALA A 262 -6.50 -22.98 -22.28
CA ALA A 262 -6.41 -21.53 -22.09
C ALA A 262 -6.45 -20.78 -23.43
N LYS A 263 -7.39 -19.83 -23.54
CA LYS A 263 -7.55 -18.93 -24.69
C LYS A 263 -8.23 -17.63 -24.29
N THR A 264 -8.21 -16.65 -25.18
CA THR A 264 -8.96 -15.40 -25.01
C THR A 264 -10.37 -15.55 -25.58
N TYR A 265 -11.38 -15.32 -24.75
CA TYR A 265 -12.77 -15.20 -25.17
C TYR A 265 -13.10 -13.72 -25.40
N PRO A 266 -13.64 -13.30 -26.55
CA PRO A 266 -14.06 -11.92 -26.75
C PRO A 266 -15.23 -11.57 -25.81
N VAL A 267 -15.16 -10.41 -25.15
CA VAL A 267 -16.25 -9.92 -24.28
C VAL A 267 -17.04 -8.82 -25.00
N GLY A 268 -16.36 -7.74 -25.37
CA GLY A 268 -17.01 -6.59 -25.99
C GLY A 268 -16.19 -5.30 -25.91
N THR A 269 -16.80 -4.21 -26.36
CA THR A 269 -16.18 -2.88 -26.46
C THR A 269 -17.08 -1.85 -25.79
N VAL A 270 -16.50 -0.94 -25.01
CA VAL A 270 -17.20 0.19 -24.39
C VAL A 270 -16.45 1.50 -24.59
N ASN A 271 -17.16 2.62 -24.56
CA ASN A 271 -16.56 3.95 -24.54
C ASN A 271 -16.44 4.47 -23.11
N VAL A 272 -15.23 4.86 -22.71
CA VAL A 272 -14.94 5.47 -21.41
C VAL A 272 -14.84 6.98 -21.59
N ALA A 273 -15.69 7.74 -20.89
CA ALA A 273 -15.91 9.16 -21.17
C ALA A 273 -14.81 10.11 -20.63
N ALA A 274 -13.98 9.64 -19.70
CA ALA A 274 -12.95 10.44 -19.03
C ALA A 274 -11.75 9.57 -18.57
N PRO A 275 -10.57 10.15 -18.31
CA PRO A 275 -9.47 9.44 -17.65
C PRO A 275 -9.91 8.86 -16.31
N GLY A 276 -9.55 7.62 -16.00
CA GLY A 276 -9.96 6.98 -14.74
C GLY A 276 -9.86 5.46 -14.76
N TYR A 277 -10.30 4.84 -13.66
CA TYR A 277 -10.33 3.39 -13.54
C TYR A 277 -11.55 2.79 -14.25
N VAL A 278 -11.28 1.78 -15.08
CA VAL A 278 -12.26 0.85 -15.63
C VAL A 278 -12.37 -0.34 -14.67
N LYS A 279 -13.58 -0.58 -14.18
CA LYS A 279 -13.95 -1.77 -13.43
C LYS A 279 -14.53 -2.81 -14.40
N VAL A 280 -14.06 -4.05 -14.30
CA VAL A 280 -14.59 -5.21 -15.03
C VAL A 280 -15.06 -6.24 -14.01
N ASP A 281 -16.37 -6.38 -13.85
CA ASP A 281 -16.97 -7.36 -12.96
C ASP A 281 -17.25 -8.66 -13.70
N MET A 282 -17.00 -9.80 -13.04
CA MET A 282 -17.24 -11.15 -13.56
C MET A 282 -18.14 -11.91 -12.58
N GLN A 283 -19.24 -12.47 -13.07
CA GLN A 283 -20.21 -13.25 -12.29
C GLN A 283 -20.62 -14.52 -13.05
N GLY A 284 -20.62 -15.67 -12.37
CA GLY A 284 -21.06 -16.94 -12.93
C GLY A 284 -22.59 -17.00 -13.09
N LEU A 285 -23.08 -17.64 -14.15
CA LEU A 285 -24.52 -17.80 -14.41
C LEU A 285 -24.91 -19.27 -14.51
N THR A 286 -24.35 -20.00 -15.47
CA THR A 286 -24.56 -21.45 -15.65
C THR A 286 -23.23 -22.16 -15.89
N LYS A 287 -23.15 -23.44 -15.53
CA LYS A 287 -22.00 -24.32 -15.74
C LYS A 287 -22.47 -25.76 -15.83
N ASP A 288 -21.80 -26.57 -16.65
CA ASP A 288 -22.12 -28.01 -16.83
C ASP A 288 -21.38 -28.93 -15.84
N GLY A 289 -20.51 -28.38 -14.98
CA GLY A 289 -19.82 -29.12 -13.93
C GLY A 289 -19.47 -28.29 -12.69
N GLY A 290 -18.26 -28.50 -12.16
CA GLY A 290 -17.80 -27.95 -10.88
C GLY A 290 -17.65 -26.43 -10.85
N TYR A 291 -17.13 -25.80 -11.91
CA TYR A 291 -16.64 -24.42 -11.87
C TYR A 291 -17.09 -23.60 -13.09
N PHE A 292 -17.19 -22.28 -12.93
CA PHE A 292 -17.45 -21.36 -14.05
C PHE A 292 -16.22 -21.13 -14.92
N GLY A 293 -15.02 -21.38 -14.39
CA GLY A 293 -13.75 -21.30 -15.11
C GLY A 293 -12.65 -20.63 -14.30
N ASP A 294 -11.42 -20.81 -14.76
CA ASP A 294 -10.23 -20.20 -14.21
C ASP A 294 -9.81 -19.05 -15.14
N VAL A 295 -9.53 -17.86 -14.57
CA VAL A 295 -9.30 -16.63 -15.33
C VAL A 295 -7.99 -15.97 -14.92
N SER A 296 -6.98 -15.97 -15.79
CA SER A 296 -5.65 -15.44 -15.49
C SER A 296 -5.51 -13.94 -15.79
N GLY A 297 -6.26 -13.42 -16.76
CA GLY A 297 -6.12 -12.02 -17.16
C GLY A 297 -7.25 -11.49 -18.04
N LEU A 298 -7.28 -10.17 -18.20
CA LEU A 298 -8.01 -9.50 -19.26
C LEU A 298 -7.05 -9.15 -20.40
N SER A 299 -7.44 -9.44 -21.63
CA SER A 299 -6.81 -8.90 -22.84
C SER A 299 -7.48 -7.57 -23.19
N VAL A 300 -6.76 -6.46 -23.03
CA VAL A 300 -7.30 -5.10 -23.14
C VAL A 300 -6.69 -4.38 -24.34
N THR A 301 -7.52 -3.92 -25.26
CA THR A 301 -7.10 -3.15 -26.45
C THR A 301 -7.76 -1.77 -26.44
N THR A 302 -6.95 -0.72 -26.40
CA THR A 302 -7.37 0.69 -26.47
C THR A 302 -6.23 1.57 -27.00
N THR A 303 -6.56 2.76 -27.51
CA THR A 303 -5.57 3.79 -27.89
C THR A 303 -5.03 4.54 -26.67
N SER A 304 -5.72 4.46 -25.52
CA SER A 304 -5.30 5.13 -24.30
C SER A 304 -4.11 4.42 -23.65
N ALA A 305 -3.20 5.17 -23.02
CA ALA A 305 -2.19 4.56 -22.16
C ALA A 305 -2.87 3.90 -20.95
N LEU A 306 -2.46 2.66 -20.67
CA LEU A 306 -2.99 1.85 -19.56
C LEU A 306 -2.04 1.86 -18.37
N GLU A 307 -2.60 2.02 -17.17
CA GLU A 307 -1.87 1.95 -15.89
C GLU A 307 -2.56 0.92 -15.00
N TYR A 308 -1.81 -0.09 -14.58
CA TYR A 308 -2.29 -1.26 -13.83
C TYR A 308 -1.08 -1.94 -13.16
N ALA A 309 -1.33 -2.82 -12.19
CA ALA A 309 -0.27 -3.62 -11.57
C ALA A 309 0.31 -4.57 -12.62
N ASN A 310 1.56 -4.33 -13.02
CA ASN A 310 2.24 -5.02 -14.12
C ASN A 310 3.57 -5.66 -13.71
N ASP A 311 3.92 -5.61 -12.42
CA ASP A 311 5.04 -6.31 -11.81
C ASP A 311 4.56 -7.52 -10.97
N PRO A 312 4.68 -8.77 -11.47
CA PRO A 312 4.26 -9.98 -10.77
C PRO A 312 4.94 -10.21 -9.42
N ALA A 313 6.17 -9.70 -9.23
CA ALA A 313 6.88 -9.83 -7.96
C ALA A 313 6.27 -8.95 -6.86
N ASN A 314 5.50 -7.92 -7.24
CA ASN A 314 4.91 -6.93 -6.36
C ASN A 314 3.37 -6.91 -6.39
N TYR A 315 2.72 -7.96 -6.88
CA TYR A 315 1.25 -8.06 -6.89
C TYR A 315 0.61 -7.99 -5.50
N TYR A 316 1.22 -8.59 -4.47
CA TYR A 316 0.76 -8.45 -3.08
C TYR A 316 0.67 -6.98 -2.63
N TRP A 317 1.74 -6.22 -2.83
CA TRP A 317 1.81 -4.78 -2.52
C TRP A 317 0.87 -3.96 -3.40
N SER A 318 0.78 -4.29 -4.69
CA SER A 318 -0.12 -3.62 -5.64
C SER A 318 -1.59 -3.84 -5.32
N ARG A 319 -1.95 -5.01 -4.78
CA ARG A 319 -3.29 -5.31 -4.28
C ARG A 319 -3.58 -4.62 -2.95
N ARG A 320 -2.65 -4.61 -1.98
CA ARG A 320 -2.73 -3.73 -0.79
C ARG A 320 -3.03 -2.29 -1.21
N GLY A 321 -2.33 -1.81 -2.22
CA GLY A 321 -2.50 -0.48 -2.78
C GLY A 321 -1.53 0.55 -2.18
N PRO A 322 -1.56 1.79 -2.68
CA PRO A 322 -0.54 2.79 -2.41
C PRO A 322 -0.69 3.38 -1.02
N SER A 323 0.21 3.05 -0.09
CA SER A 323 0.32 3.78 1.19
C SER A 323 0.76 5.23 0.93
N VAL A 324 0.13 6.16 1.64
CA VAL A 324 0.35 7.61 1.49
C VAL A 324 0.71 8.26 2.81
N HIS A 325 1.52 9.32 2.77
CA HIS A 325 2.12 9.94 3.94
C HIS A 325 2.00 11.47 3.89
N MET A 326 1.98 12.08 5.06
CA MET A 326 2.12 13.53 5.26
C MET A 326 3.27 13.76 6.25
N GLY A 327 4.40 14.27 5.75
CA GLY A 327 5.57 14.59 6.56
C GLY A 327 5.55 16.03 7.06
N TYR A 328 6.09 16.28 8.26
CA TYR A 328 6.13 17.60 8.90
C TYR A 328 7.57 17.93 9.32
N THR A 329 8.08 19.09 8.88
CA THR A 329 9.39 19.58 9.32
C THR A 329 9.28 20.14 10.74
N VAL A 330 10.16 19.70 11.64
CA VAL A 330 10.18 20.12 13.06
C VAL A 330 11.44 20.91 13.40
N PRO A 331 11.39 21.91 14.30
CA PRO A 331 12.59 22.56 14.82
C PRO A 331 13.50 21.57 15.56
N ALA A 332 14.80 21.87 15.58
CA ALA A 332 15.77 21.09 16.36
C ALA A 332 15.40 21.03 17.86
N ASN A 333 15.77 19.92 18.51
CA ASN A 333 15.47 19.66 19.93
C ASN A 333 13.97 19.67 20.28
N SER A 334 13.09 19.38 19.30
CA SER A 334 11.68 19.08 19.53
C SER A 334 11.55 17.75 20.28
N GLU A 335 11.08 17.75 21.52
CA GLU A 335 11.00 16.56 22.36
C GLU A 335 9.64 15.87 22.24
N TYR A 336 8.56 16.66 22.16
CA TYR A 336 7.19 16.16 21.99
C TYR A 336 6.64 16.49 20.60
N PHE A 337 5.84 15.57 20.04
CA PHE A 337 4.99 15.81 18.89
C PHE A 337 3.54 15.49 19.25
N TYR A 338 2.63 16.44 19.03
CA TYR A 338 1.18 16.34 19.21
C TYR A 338 0.49 16.41 17.84
N ASN A 339 -0.51 15.55 17.62
CA ASN A 339 -1.33 15.54 16.42
C ASN A 339 -2.73 14.96 16.71
N GLU A 340 -3.74 15.42 15.98
CA GLU A 340 -5.12 14.94 16.07
C GLU A 340 -5.49 14.11 14.84
N VAL A 341 -6.28 13.05 15.03
CA VAL A 341 -6.78 12.19 13.95
C VAL A 341 -8.30 12.12 13.98
N THR A 342 -8.93 12.29 12.81
CA THR A 342 -10.36 12.01 12.60
C THR A 342 -10.49 11.07 11.41
N VAL A 343 -11.00 9.86 11.64
CA VAL A 343 -11.43 8.93 10.58
C VAL A 343 -12.90 9.22 10.31
N PRO A 344 -13.31 9.67 9.11
CA PRO A 344 -14.72 9.94 8.82
C PRO A 344 -15.59 8.67 8.94
N ALA A 345 -16.88 8.84 9.26
CA ALA A 345 -17.82 7.73 9.35
C ALA A 345 -17.84 6.90 8.06
N GLY A 346 -17.73 5.57 8.18
CA GLY A 346 -17.68 4.66 7.02
C GLY A 346 -16.34 4.66 6.27
N GLN A 347 -15.28 5.26 6.82
CA GLN A 347 -13.91 5.17 6.30
C GLN A 347 -12.99 4.30 7.17
N ASP A 348 -13.50 3.83 8.31
CA ASP A 348 -12.89 2.88 9.25
C ASP A 348 -12.94 1.43 8.74
N VAL A 349 -12.49 1.23 7.50
CA VAL A 349 -12.55 -0.06 6.80
C VAL A 349 -11.54 -1.04 7.42
N VAL A 350 -11.93 -2.31 7.58
CA VAL A 350 -11.06 -3.41 8.04
C VAL A 350 -9.80 -3.50 7.16
N GLY A 351 -8.64 -3.64 7.80
CA GLY A 351 -7.32 -3.62 7.14
C GLY A 351 -6.67 -2.24 7.10
N SER A 352 -7.25 -1.22 7.75
CA SER A 352 -6.67 0.14 7.77
C SER A 352 -5.69 0.34 8.92
N TYR A 353 -4.55 0.98 8.63
CA TYR A 353 -3.77 1.68 9.64
C TYR A 353 -3.79 3.20 9.39
N PHE A 354 -4.34 3.94 10.35
CA PHE A 354 -4.35 5.39 10.41
C PHE A 354 -3.24 5.83 11.37
N MET A 355 -2.02 5.92 10.84
CA MET A 355 -0.84 6.30 11.62
C MET A 355 -0.84 7.82 11.83
N VAL A 356 -0.64 8.26 13.07
CA VAL A 356 -0.87 9.66 13.50
C VAL A 356 0.43 10.36 13.85
N ALA A 357 1.27 9.73 14.67
CA ALA A 357 2.48 10.30 15.25
C ALA A 357 3.69 9.43 14.96
N GLY A 358 4.18 9.50 13.72
CA GLY A 358 5.36 8.81 13.22
C GLY A 358 6.64 9.61 13.44
N PHE A 359 7.76 8.91 13.47
CA PHE A 359 9.11 9.43 13.64
C PHE A 359 10.12 8.47 12.98
N SER A 360 11.38 8.87 12.78
CA SER A 360 12.37 8.07 12.02
C SER A 360 12.59 6.65 12.53
N ALA A 361 12.34 6.39 13.82
CA ALA A 361 12.56 5.10 14.48
C ALA A 361 11.27 4.39 14.92
N GLY A 362 10.08 4.82 14.47
CA GLY A 362 8.83 4.18 14.86
C GLY A 362 7.56 4.98 14.56
N TYR A 363 6.45 4.54 15.13
CA TYR A 363 5.14 5.10 14.83
C TYR A 363 4.12 4.90 15.95
N SER A 364 3.09 5.75 15.99
CA SER A 364 1.88 5.53 16.78
C SER A 364 0.61 5.97 16.04
N GLY A 365 -0.49 5.24 16.22
CA GLY A 365 -1.78 5.56 15.60
C GLY A 365 -2.88 4.54 15.90
N ILE A 366 -3.92 4.50 15.07
CA ILE A 366 -5.09 3.61 15.26
C ILE A 366 -5.33 2.66 14.08
N GLN A 367 -5.69 1.41 14.39
CA GLN A 367 -5.95 0.34 13.41
C GLN A 367 -7.37 -0.22 13.52
N VAL A 368 -7.87 -0.76 12.39
CA VAL A 368 -9.04 -1.64 12.33
C VAL A 368 -8.60 -3.02 11.82
N THR A 369 -8.65 -4.03 12.68
CA THR A 369 -8.42 -5.43 12.30
C THR A 369 -9.75 -6.12 11.99
N GLU A 370 -9.74 -7.42 11.68
CA GLU A 370 -10.99 -8.17 11.46
C GLU A 370 -11.77 -8.44 12.75
N THR A 371 -11.10 -8.42 13.90
CA THR A 371 -11.67 -8.81 15.20
C THR A 371 -11.70 -7.69 16.23
N ASP A 372 -10.84 -6.67 16.08
CA ASP A 372 -10.68 -5.61 17.07
C ASP A 372 -10.24 -4.26 16.46
N ARG A 373 -10.22 -3.24 17.33
CA ARG A 373 -9.65 -1.93 17.06
C ARG A 373 -8.51 -1.68 18.04
N ARG A 374 -7.40 -1.14 17.55
CA ARG A 374 -6.16 -1.00 18.32
C ARG A 374 -5.63 0.41 18.28
N VAL A 375 -5.11 0.88 19.40
CA VAL A 375 -4.10 1.94 19.46
C VAL A 375 -2.73 1.25 19.45
N LEU A 376 -1.90 1.53 18.46
CA LEU A 376 -0.58 0.91 18.27
C LEU A 376 0.54 1.92 18.52
N PHE A 377 1.65 1.44 19.08
CA PHE A 377 2.91 2.17 19.24
C PHE A 377 4.09 1.21 19.08
N SER A 378 4.91 1.42 18.03
CA SER A 378 6.05 0.56 17.74
C SER A 378 7.34 1.38 17.60
N VAL A 379 8.46 0.77 17.99
CA VAL A 379 9.81 1.33 17.84
C VAL A 379 10.73 0.23 17.31
N TRP A 380 11.39 0.49 16.18
CA TRP A 380 12.37 -0.43 15.60
C TRP A 380 13.59 -0.62 16.51
N ASP A 381 14.27 -1.74 16.34
CA ASP A 381 15.59 -1.99 16.93
C ASP A 381 16.62 -0.93 16.47
N ALA A 382 17.76 -0.87 17.14
CA ALA A 382 18.86 0.02 16.78
C ALA A 382 19.51 -0.38 15.44
N ASP A 383 20.12 0.59 14.76
CA ASP A 383 20.69 0.40 13.41
C ASP A 383 21.91 -0.53 13.41
N ASP A 384 22.53 -0.74 14.58
CA ASP A 384 23.60 -1.72 14.84
C ASP A 384 23.06 -3.12 15.22
N GLY A 385 21.74 -3.32 15.17
CA GLY A 385 21.06 -4.57 15.49
C GLY A 385 20.72 -4.76 16.97
N GLN A 386 21.13 -3.85 17.87
CA GLN A 386 20.79 -3.95 19.29
C GLN A 386 19.27 -3.80 19.53
N LYS A 387 18.74 -4.61 20.46
CA LYS A 387 17.30 -4.72 20.66
C LYS A 387 16.70 -3.55 21.43
N THR A 388 15.57 -3.07 20.93
CA THR A 388 14.71 -2.13 21.64
C THR A 388 14.03 -2.82 22.82
N THR A 389 14.07 -2.20 24.00
CA THR A 389 13.65 -2.81 25.28
C THR A 389 12.49 -2.05 25.91
N LEU A 390 11.56 -2.76 26.55
CA LEU A 390 10.42 -2.15 27.24
C LEU A 390 10.89 -1.55 28.56
N VAL A 391 10.56 -0.28 28.81
CA VAL A 391 10.84 0.40 30.09
C VAL A 391 9.63 0.33 31.01
N SER A 392 8.46 0.75 30.51
CA SER A 392 7.18 0.58 31.19
C SER A 392 6.02 0.65 30.18
N LYS A 393 4.82 0.27 30.62
CA LYS A 393 3.60 0.31 29.81
C LYS A 393 2.37 0.65 30.64
N GLY A 394 1.35 1.17 29.97
CA GLY A 394 0.08 1.54 30.59
C GLY A 394 -0.81 0.35 30.95
N ALA A 395 -1.73 0.57 31.88
CA ALA A 395 -2.78 -0.38 32.22
C ALA A 395 -3.57 -0.88 30.98
N GLY A 396 -3.61 -2.21 30.81
CA GLY A 396 -4.29 -2.89 29.70
C GLY A 396 -3.49 -2.98 28.39
N VAL A 397 -2.25 -2.51 28.35
CA VAL A 397 -1.40 -2.54 27.15
C VAL A 397 -0.71 -3.90 26.98
N VAL A 398 -0.85 -4.48 25.80
CA VAL A 398 -0.15 -5.70 25.36
C VAL A 398 1.15 -5.31 24.65
N THR A 399 2.20 -6.11 24.83
CA THR A 399 3.56 -5.80 24.35
C THR A 399 4.22 -7.04 23.77
N ASN A 400 4.62 -6.97 22.50
CA ASN A 400 5.22 -8.06 21.73
C ASN A 400 6.49 -7.54 21.00
N PRO A 401 7.42 -8.42 20.59
CA PRO A 401 8.32 -8.10 19.49
C PRO A 401 7.55 -8.06 18.16
N PHE A 402 8.09 -7.37 17.14
CA PHE A 402 7.61 -7.45 15.75
C PHE A 402 8.75 -7.79 14.77
N GLY A 403 8.37 -8.19 13.55
CA GLY A 403 9.27 -8.64 12.49
C GLY A 403 8.70 -8.38 11.08
N GLY A 404 9.41 -8.83 10.04
CA GLY A 404 8.97 -8.77 8.64
C GLY A 404 9.33 -7.46 7.92
N GLU A 405 9.07 -6.32 8.56
CA GLU A 405 9.37 -4.97 8.04
C GLU A 405 10.48 -4.32 8.91
N GLY A 406 11.59 -5.04 9.04
CA GLY A 406 12.57 -4.84 10.13
C GLY A 406 12.14 -5.58 11.41
N THR A 407 12.80 -5.31 12.54
CA THR A 407 12.43 -5.86 13.86
C THR A 407 12.39 -4.76 14.93
N GLY A 408 11.66 -5.00 16.02
CA GLY A 408 11.57 -4.04 17.13
C GLY A 408 10.55 -4.43 18.19
N GLY A 409 10.20 -3.48 19.06
CA GLY A 409 9.16 -3.63 20.09
C GLY A 409 7.85 -2.95 19.67
N GLN A 410 6.72 -3.67 19.81
CA GLN A 410 5.38 -3.11 19.62
C GLN A 410 4.57 -3.17 20.92
N ALA A 411 3.85 -2.09 21.21
CA ALA A 411 2.89 -1.97 22.29
C ALA A 411 1.52 -1.63 21.68
N TYR A 412 0.46 -2.31 22.09
CA TYR A 412 -0.89 -1.97 21.65
C TYR A 412 -1.92 -2.08 22.77
N LEU A 413 -2.93 -1.23 22.68
CA LEU A 413 -4.12 -1.25 23.51
C LEU A 413 -5.31 -1.60 22.61
N VAL A 414 -6.05 -2.65 22.95
CA VAL A 414 -7.36 -2.89 22.34
C VAL A 414 -8.31 -1.81 22.85
N PHE A 415 -8.82 -0.99 21.93
CA PHE A 415 -9.67 0.15 22.24
C PHE A 415 -10.64 0.38 21.08
N ASN A 416 -11.94 0.29 21.36
CA ASN A 416 -13.00 0.41 20.36
C ASN A 416 -13.25 1.88 19.97
N TRP A 417 -12.27 2.51 19.34
CA TRP A 417 -12.39 3.85 18.80
C TRP A 417 -13.46 3.92 17.69
N VAL A 418 -14.19 5.02 17.63
CA VAL A 418 -15.37 5.22 16.80
C VAL A 418 -15.06 6.21 15.68
N ALA A 419 -15.48 5.91 14.45
CA ALA A 419 -15.34 6.85 13.35
C ALA A 419 -16.24 8.08 13.53
N GLY A 420 -15.77 9.24 13.06
CA GLY A 420 -16.35 10.56 13.34
C GLY A 420 -15.76 11.26 14.57
N SER A 421 -15.26 10.50 15.56
CA SER A 421 -14.55 11.06 16.72
C SER A 421 -13.16 11.59 16.34
N THR A 422 -12.70 12.62 17.07
CA THR A 422 -11.32 13.10 16.99
C THR A 422 -10.51 12.58 18.17
N TYR A 423 -9.48 11.78 17.89
CA TYR A 423 -8.53 11.29 18.88
C TYR A 423 -7.25 12.13 18.84
N LYS A 424 -6.53 12.19 19.96
CA LYS A 424 -5.29 12.96 20.07
C LYS A 424 -4.14 12.04 20.41
N PHE A 425 -3.01 12.26 19.78
CA PHE A 425 -1.77 11.53 20.04
C PHE A 425 -0.72 12.52 20.50
N ILE A 426 0.09 12.11 21.47
CA ILE A 426 1.35 12.77 21.77
C ILE A 426 2.44 11.71 21.91
N THR A 427 3.58 11.92 21.27
CA THR A 427 4.80 11.13 21.47
C THR A 427 5.88 11.99 22.10
N ARG A 428 6.77 11.37 22.87
CA ARG A 428 7.97 11.99 23.45
C ARG A 428 9.19 11.19 22.99
N ILE A 429 10.22 11.88 22.51
CA ILE A 429 11.48 11.30 22.10
C ILE A 429 12.59 12.11 22.77
N ARG A 430 13.35 11.45 23.67
CA ARG A 430 14.38 12.12 24.47
C ARG A 430 15.59 11.21 24.68
N PRO A 431 16.83 11.71 24.53
CA PRO A 431 18.00 10.99 25.00
C PRO A 431 17.92 10.66 26.50
N ASP A 432 18.53 9.54 26.89
CA ASP A 432 18.67 9.16 28.30
C ASP A 432 19.99 9.62 28.94
N GLY A 433 20.89 10.23 28.16
CA GLY A 433 22.21 10.68 28.60
C GLY A 433 23.27 9.56 28.69
N SER A 434 22.91 8.32 28.36
CA SER A 434 23.76 7.12 28.43
C SER A 434 23.85 6.37 27.09
N GLY A 435 23.70 7.09 25.97
CA GLY A 435 23.82 6.54 24.61
C GLY A 435 22.57 5.85 24.07
N SER A 436 21.43 5.95 24.78
CA SER A 436 20.13 5.46 24.29
C SER A 436 19.10 6.58 24.22
N THR A 437 18.01 6.34 23.50
CA THR A 437 16.86 7.27 23.42
C THR A 437 15.60 6.57 23.91
N LEU A 438 14.83 7.30 24.73
CA LEU A 438 13.52 6.88 25.23
C LEU A 438 12.43 7.41 24.29
N TYR A 439 11.51 6.52 23.93
CA TYR A 439 10.37 6.78 23.07
C TYR A 439 9.11 6.45 23.85
N SER A 440 8.27 7.44 24.13
CA SER A 440 7.02 7.28 24.87
C SER A 440 5.82 7.71 24.01
N ALA A 441 4.67 7.07 24.19
CA ALA A 441 3.43 7.45 23.51
C ALA A 441 2.21 7.47 24.44
N TRP A 442 1.32 8.43 24.19
CA TRP A 442 0.03 8.58 24.85
C TRP A 442 -1.08 8.84 23.83
N PHE A 443 -2.27 8.37 24.18
CA PHE A 443 -3.49 8.45 23.39
C PHE A 443 -4.60 9.09 24.22
N PHE A 444 -5.26 10.10 23.68
CA PHE A 444 -6.42 10.72 24.32
C PHE A 444 -7.72 10.13 23.76
N ALA A 445 -8.51 9.54 24.66
CA ALA A 445 -9.86 9.08 24.36
C ALA A 445 -10.88 10.17 24.75
N PRO A 446 -11.62 10.77 23.81
CA PRO A 446 -12.69 11.71 24.14
C PRO A 446 -13.82 11.05 24.96
N GLU A 447 -14.04 9.75 24.83
CA GLU A 447 -15.07 8.99 25.56
C GLU A 447 -14.82 8.96 27.07
N SER A 448 -13.56 8.97 27.49
CA SER A 448 -13.15 9.05 28.90
C SER A 448 -12.58 10.41 29.30
N ASN A 449 -12.53 11.36 28.36
CA ASN A 449 -11.93 12.69 28.49
C ASN A 449 -10.52 12.65 29.14
N SER A 450 -9.72 11.64 28.80
CA SER A 450 -8.46 11.36 29.49
C SER A 450 -7.35 10.84 28.58
N TRP A 451 -6.12 11.19 28.95
CA TRP A 451 -4.92 10.61 28.35
C TRP A 451 -4.69 9.21 28.92
N ARG A 452 -4.38 8.26 28.03
CA ARG A 452 -3.91 6.92 28.36
C ARG A 452 -2.46 6.78 27.93
N TYR A 453 -1.62 6.32 28.85
CA TYR A 453 -0.26 5.91 28.54
C TYR A 453 -0.27 4.60 27.75
N ILE A 454 0.58 4.50 26.73
CA ILE A 454 0.75 3.26 25.95
C ILE A 454 2.01 2.54 26.44
N ALA A 455 3.20 3.02 26.08
CA ALA A 455 4.45 2.48 26.58
C ALA A 455 5.59 3.49 26.50
N THR A 456 6.72 3.15 27.12
CA THR A 456 8.04 3.70 26.83
C THR A 456 8.97 2.57 26.42
N TRP A 457 9.57 2.74 25.24
CA TRP A 457 10.63 1.90 24.71
C TRP A 457 11.97 2.60 24.85
N LYS A 458 13.04 1.85 25.16
CA LYS A 458 14.43 2.30 25.11
C LYS A 458 15.11 1.69 23.88
N ARG A 459 15.49 2.55 22.93
CA ARG A 459 16.30 2.18 21.76
C ARG A 459 17.78 2.48 22.07
N PRO A 460 18.66 1.46 22.12
CA PRO A 460 20.10 1.66 22.33
C PRO A 460 20.76 2.33 21.10
N SER A 461 22.05 2.66 21.23
CA SER A 461 22.89 3.26 20.17
C SER A 461 22.25 4.44 19.42
N THR A 462 21.41 5.21 20.11
CA THR A 462 20.59 6.27 19.52
C THR A 462 20.59 7.46 20.46
N ASN A 463 20.91 8.66 19.97
CA ASN A 463 20.91 9.90 20.74
C ASN A 463 20.16 10.98 19.95
N THR A 464 18.82 11.00 20.04
CA THR A 464 17.99 11.87 19.19
C THR A 464 16.75 12.41 19.89
N TYR A 465 16.15 13.40 19.23
CA TYR A 465 14.86 14.02 19.53
C TYR A 465 13.87 13.71 18.37
N GLN A 466 12.71 14.37 18.33
CA GLN A 466 11.75 14.23 17.24
C GLN A 466 12.41 14.51 15.87
N SER A 467 12.28 13.56 14.96
CA SER A 467 12.88 13.55 13.62
C SER A 467 12.07 12.65 12.71
N GLY A 468 12.04 12.94 11.40
CA GLY A 468 11.22 12.19 10.43
C GLY A 468 9.73 12.20 10.78
N VAL A 469 9.23 13.30 11.33
CA VAL A 469 7.88 13.37 11.91
C VAL A 469 6.82 13.33 10.81
N HIS A 470 5.86 12.41 10.91
CA HIS A 470 4.88 12.18 9.85
C HIS A 470 3.58 11.52 10.34
N SER A 471 2.59 11.45 9.43
CA SER A 471 1.38 10.63 9.52
C SER A 471 1.26 9.80 8.24
N PHE A 472 0.58 8.65 8.27
CA PHE A 472 0.32 7.85 7.07
C PHE A 472 -1.02 7.12 7.10
N LEU A 473 -1.55 6.83 5.91
CA LEU A 473 -2.70 5.97 5.69
C LEU A 473 -2.28 4.74 4.88
N GLU A 474 -2.55 3.57 5.43
CA GLU A 474 -2.15 2.27 4.88
C GLU A 474 -3.34 1.31 4.82
N ASN A 475 -3.32 0.45 3.80
CA ASN A 475 -4.04 -0.82 3.81
C ASN A 475 -3.04 -1.98 4.01
N PHE A 476 -3.25 -2.81 5.04
CA PHE A 476 -2.42 -3.99 5.34
C PHE A 476 -3.03 -5.32 4.87
N LEU A 477 -4.21 -5.31 4.24
CA LEU A 477 -4.86 -6.49 3.68
C LEU A 477 -4.96 -6.39 2.14
N ASP A 478 -4.22 -7.22 1.42
CA ASP A 478 -4.22 -7.22 -0.05
C ASP A 478 -5.61 -7.47 -0.63
N THR A 479 -6.40 -8.34 0.00
CA THR A 479 -7.81 -8.62 -0.34
C THR A 479 -8.73 -7.40 -0.22
N ARG A 480 -8.33 -6.30 0.45
CA ARG A 480 -9.16 -5.11 0.68
C ARG A 480 -8.82 -3.90 -0.20
N GLY A 481 -7.89 -4.03 -1.15
CA GLY A 481 -7.46 -2.91 -2.02
C GLY A 481 -8.55 -2.20 -2.83
N TYR A 482 -9.67 -2.90 -3.10
CA TYR A 482 -10.85 -2.34 -3.77
C TYR A 482 -11.73 -1.45 -2.89
N THR A 483 -11.37 -1.29 -1.61
CA THR A 483 -12.11 -0.44 -0.66
C THR A 483 -11.36 0.87 -0.42
N GLY A 484 -12.05 1.98 -0.63
CA GLY A 484 -11.52 3.32 -0.37
C GLY A 484 -11.53 3.64 1.12
N ARG A 485 -10.49 4.34 1.57
CA ARG A 485 -10.26 4.73 2.96
C ARG A 485 -9.69 6.14 3.02
N ARG A 486 -10.00 6.87 4.09
CA ARG A 486 -9.71 8.29 4.23
C ARG A 486 -9.55 8.68 5.69
N VAL A 487 -8.72 9.69 5.94
CA VAL A 487 -8.44 10.23 7.28
C VAL A 487 -8.08 11.70 7.20
N GLN A 488 -8.37 12.45 8.27
CA GLN A 488 -7.93 13.82 8.47
C GLN A 488 -6.94 13.91 9.64
N TYR A 489 -5.93 14.76 9.51
CA TYR A 489 -4.98 15.11 10.56
C TYR A 489 -5.01 16.60 10.87
N GLY A 490 -5.24 16.95 12.13
CA GLY A 490 -5.41 18.33 12.59
C GLY A 490 -4.43 18.74 13.68
N ASN A 491 -4.27 20.06 13.84
CA ASN A 491 -3.66 20.66 15.02
C ASN A 491 -2.26 20.10 15.37
N GLN A 492 -1.37 20.02 14.37
CA GLN A 492 0.00 19.55 14.59
C GLN A 492 0.81 20.58 15.39
N TRP A 493 1.44 20.13 16.48
CA TRP A 493 2.30 20.96 17.34
C TRP A 493 3.50 20.16 17.84
N VAL A 494 4.61 20.84 18.09
CA VAL A 494 5.79 20.26 18.78
C VAL A 494 6.18 21.10 19.97
N ARG A 495 6.73 20.46 21.01
CA ARG A 495 7.31 21.14 22.18
C ARG A 495 8.79 20.82 22.28
N ASN A 496 9.64 21.84 22.33
CA ASN A 496 11.08 21.65 22.51
C ASN A 496 11.48 21.39 23.98
N VAL A 497 12.74 21.04 24.21
CA VAL A 497 13.32 20.82 25.54
C VAL A 497 13.23 22.02 26.50
N ASN A 498 13.14 23.24 25.97
CA ASN A 498 12.95 24.48 26.75
C ASN A 498 11.48 24.76 27.06
N GLY A 499 10.58 23.86 26.64
CA GLY A 499 9.14 23.95 26.84
C GLY A 499 8.39 24.86 25.85
N THR A 500 9.05 25.40 24.83
CA THR A 500 8.41 26.21 23.79
C THR A 500 7.59 25.33 22.86
N TRP A 501 6.31 25.66 22.68
CA TRP A 501 5.43 25.06 21.69
C TRP A 501 5.53 25.79 20.34
N SER A 502 5.58 25.03 19.24
CA SER A 502 5.55 25.54 17.86
C SER A 502 4.48 24.82 17.04
N GLU A 503 3.61 25.58 16.36
CA GLU A 503 2.59 25.03 15.46
C GLU A 503 3.24 24.57 14.15
N LEU A 504 2.87 23.38 13.66
CA LEU A 504 3.26 22.91 12.35
C LEU A 504 2.08 23.11 11.38
N THR A 505 2.28 23.96 10.38
CA THR A 505 1.26 24.30 9.38
C THR A 505 1.58 23.78 7.98
N ALA A 506 2.83 23.40 7.72
CA ALA A 506 3.29 22.83 6.46
C ALA A 506 3.32 21.29 6.51
N GLY A 507 2.86 20.64 5.46
CA GLY A 507 2.87 19.19 5.28
C GLY A 507 3.34 18.81 3.89
N HIS A 508 4.22 17.82 3.79
CA HIS A 508 4.77 17.28 2.54
C HIS A 508 4.14 15.93 2.22
N PHE A 509 3.41 15.84 1.11
CA PHE A 509 2.67 14.65 0.68
C PHE A 509 3.54 13.70 -0.16
N THR A 510 3.62 12.44 0.25
CA THR A 510 4.36 11.38 -0.48
C THR A 510 3.57 10.08 -0.55
N GLY A 511 4.01 9.17 -1.42
CA GLY A 511 3.48 7.82 -1.57
C GLY A 511 4.60 6.78 -1.47
N ASP A 512 4.21 5.52 -1.27
CA ASP A 512 5.09 4.36 -1.23
C ASP A 512 5.62 3.94 -2.62
N ALA A 513 6.36 2.83 -2.66
CA ALA A 513 6.84 2.23 -3.91
C ALA A 513 5.71 1.86 -4.89
N THR A 514 4.53 1.46 -4.39
CA THR A 514 3.35 1.13 -5.20
C THR A 514 2.85 2.37 -5.96
N ALA A 515 2.87 3.54 -5.30
CA ALA A 515 2.52 4.82 -5.87
C ALA A 515 3.57 5.35 -6.85
N THR A 516 4.87 5.30 -6.48
CA THR A 516 5.95 5.85 -7.31
C THR A 516 6.24 5.00 -8.55
N ASN A 517 6.07 3.68 -8.47
CA ASN A 517 6.22 2.75 -9.60
C ASN A 517 4.94 2.64 -10.45
N ALA A 518 3.97 3.53 -10.23
CA ALA A 518 2.70 3.64 -10.97
C ALA A 518 1.88 2.34 -11.08
N GLN A 519 2.06 1.39 -10.16
CA GLN A 519 1.26 0.15 -10.11
C GLN A 519 -0.20 0.45 -9.75
N ARG A 520 -0.42 1.51 -8.96
CA ARG A 520 -1.71 2.04 -8.55
C ARG A 520 -1.68 3.57 -8.58
N LYS A 521 -2.83 4.20 -8.83
CA LYS A 521 -3.00 5.66 -8.85
C LYS A 521 -4.18 6.18 -8.03
N ASP A 522 -4.89 5.32 -7.33
CA ASP A 522 -5.91 5.71 -6.35
C ASP A 522 -5.26 6.13 -5.02
N TYR A 523 -4.51 7.24 -5.08
CA TYR A 523 -3.88 7.93 -3.96
C TYR A 523 -4.16 9.44 -4.01
N ALA A 524 -4.40 10.06 -2.85
CA ALA A 524 -4.54 11.50 -2.72
C ALA A 524 -4.20 11.98 -1.30
N GLY A 525 -3.76 13.22 -1.21
CA GLY A 525 -3.57 13.93 0.04
C GLY A 525 -3.55 15.43 -0.20
N GLY A 526 -3.81 16.22 0.84
CA GLY A 526 -3.90 17.67 0.71
C GLY A 526 -4.63 18.30 1.87
N LEU A 527 -5.41 19.35 1.59
CA LEU A 527 -6.17 20.10 2.59
C LEU A 527 -7.67 19.85 2.45
N GLU A 528 -8.34 19.66 3.59
CA GLU A 528 -9.80 19.62 3.70
C GLU A 528 -10.20 20.27 5.02
N ASN A 529 -11.13 21.24 4.99
CA ASN A 529 -11.68 21.89 6.18
C ASN A 529 -10.62 22.41 7.19
N GLY A 530 -9.52 22.98 6.68
CA GLY A 530 -8.41 23.49 7.50
C GLY A 530 -7.48 22.44 8.11
N ARG A 531 -7.67 21.16 7.76
CA ARG A 531 -6.86 20.01 8.20
C ARG A 531 -6.13 19.40 7.01
N PHE A 532 -5.08 18.62 7.27
CA PHE A 532 -4.55 17.72 6.26
C PHE A 532 -5.48 16.54 6.08
N TYR A 533 -5.56 15.96 4.88
CA TYR A 533 -6.19 14.66 4.66
C TYR A 533 -5.28 13.73 3.87
N LEU A 534 -5.49 12.42 4.05
CA LEU A 534 -4.95 11.35 3.22
C LEU A 534 -6.10 10.44 2.77
N ARG A 535 -5.99 9.89 1.56
CA ARG A 535 -6.95 8.96 0.94
C ARG A 535 -6.21 7.97 0.05
N ASN A 536 -6.53 6.69 0.16
CA ASN A 536 -6.05 5.67 -0.78
C ASN A 536 -7.08 4.53 -0.97
N GLY A 537 -6.81 3.68 -1.95
CA GLY A 537 -7.63 2.51 -2.26
C GLY A 537 -8.98 2.85 -2.91
N GLY A 538 -9.70 1.82 -3.35
CA GLY A 538 -11.05 1.98 -3.91
C GLY A 538 -11.11 2.51 -5.34
N PHE A 539 -9.99 2.57 -6.06
CA PHE A 539 -9.95 2.81 -7.51
C PHE A 539 -10.65 4.10 -7.97
N PHE A 540 -10.53 5.18 -7.18
CA PHE A 540 -11.02 6.50 -7.58
C PHE A 540 -10.17 7.11 -8.72
N ALA A 541 -10.78 7.95 -9.55
CA ALA A 541 -10.15 8.45 -10.78
C ALA A 541 -9.17 9.62 -10.56
N ASP A 542 -9.52 10.54 -9.66
CA ASP A 542 -8.80 11.79 -9.39
C ASP A 542 -7.72 11.59 -8.32
N TYR A 543 -6.47 11.79 -8.70
CA TYR A 543 -5.32 11.60 -7.82
C TYR A 543 -4.53 12.89 -7.66
N VAL A 544 -3.80 13.00 -6.54
CA VAL A 544 -2.90 14.14 -6.30
C VAL A 544 -1.48 13.69 -6.66
N PRO A 545 -0.73 14.43 -7.50
CA PRO A 545 0.68 14.15 -7.75
C PRO A 545 1.48 14.03 -6.45
N LEU A 546 2.50 13.18 -6.41
CA LEU A 546 3.37 13.03 -5.25
C LEU A 546 4.31 14.25 -5.08
N ASN A 547 4.94 14.36 -3.91
CA ASN A 547 5.93 15.38 -3.55
C ASN A 547 5.37 16.82 -3.60
N GLN A 548 4.14 16.99 -3.12
CA GLN A 548 3.47 18.29 -3.03
C GLN A 548 3.55 18.84 -1.60
N ASN A 549 3.69 20.15 -1.48
CA ASN A 549 3.64 20.84 -0.19
C ASN A 549 2.27 21.51 0.00
N PHE A 550 1.68 21.30 1.17
CA PHE A 550 0.41 21.87 1.57
C PHE A 550 0.57 22.71 2.83
N ASN A 551 -0.12 23.85 2.92
CA ASN A 551 -0.10 24.72 4.08
C ASN A 551 -1.52 24.86 4.64
N ARG A 552 -1.80 24.25 5.80
CA ARG A 552 -3.06 24.49 6.51
C ARG A 552 -3.05 25.88 7.17
N PRO A 553 -4.21 26.51 7.41
CA PRO A 553 -4.27 27.70 8.25
C PRO A 553 -3.66 27.44 9.63
N ALA A 554 -2.89 28.42 10.12
CA ALA A 554 -2.46 28.46 11.51
C ALA A 554 -3.68 28.66 12.41
N THR A 555 -3.74 27.95 13.53
CA THR A 555 -4.76 28.16 14.56
C THR A 555 -4.28 29.12 15.64
N GLY A 556 -2.97 29.16 15.91
CA GLY A 556 -2.37 29.87 17.03
C GLY A 556 -2.78 29.32 18.41
N GLN A 557 -3.58 28.26 18.47
CA GLN A 557 -4.10 27.68 19.71
C GLN A 557 -3.28 26.44 20.08
N GLN A 558 -2.48 26.55 21.14
CA GLN A 558 -1.71 25.43 21.67
C GLN A 558 -2.66 24.30 22.12
N PRO A 559 -2.24 23.03 21.99
CA PRO A 559 -3.06 21.91 22.43
C PRO A 559 -3.26 21.94 23.94
N THR A 560 -4.50 21.69 24.40
CA THR A 560 -4.82 21.61 25.82
C THR A 560 -4.28 20.31 26.43
N VAL A 561 -2.98 20.29 26.72
CA VAL A 561 -2.28 19.19 27.37
C VAL A 561 -1.18 19.73 28.29
N ASN A 562 -1.22 19.32 29.56
CA ASN A 562 -0.09 19.49 30.46
C ASN A 562 0.81 18.25 30.36
N VAL A 563 1.97 18.40 29.73
CA VAL A 563 2.92 17.30 29.50
C VAL A 563 3.56 16.79 30.79
N ASP A 564 3.62 17.62 31.84
CA ASP A 564 4.23 17.30 33.12
C ASP A 564 3.29 16.46 34.01
N THR A 565 2.01 16.35 33.63
CA THR A 565 0.99 15.52 34.32
C THR A 565 0.44 14.40 33.43
N LEU A 566 1.14 14.03 32.35
CA LEU A 566 0.78 12.84 31.57
C LEU A 566 1.01 11.56 32.42
N PRO A 567 0.11 10.56 32.37
CA PRO A 567 0.25 9.33 33.15
C PRO A 567 1.48 8.53 32.72
N THR A 568 2.12 7.81 33.63
CA THR A 568 3.35 7.05 33.38
C THR A 568 3.22 5.54 33.65
N GLN A 569 2.01 5.10 34.02
CA GLN A 569 1.55 3.72 34.29
C GLN A 569 0.08 3.57 33.86
#